data_AF-A0A971YME2-F1
#
_entry.id   AF-A0A971YME2-F1
#
_cell.length_a   1.000
_cell.length_b   1.000
_cell.length_c   1.000
_cell.angle_alpha   90.00
_cell.angle_beta   90.00
_cell.angle_gamma   90.00
#
_symmetry.space_group_name_H-M   'P 1'
#
loop_
_entity.id
_entity.type
_entity.pdbx_description
1 polymer ?
#
loop_
_entity_poly.entity_id
_entity_poly.type
_entity_poly.pdbx_seq_one_letter_code
_entity_poly.pdbx_strand_id
1 'polypeptide(L)'
;MKPVLGVLLGEAAGIGPEIVAKLCAEDRLLPYCWPVLMGDLRVFVKAQEITGTSFPVTVIEDVSHANWEGPLPFLDLRDLDAATVKPGELNAYSGRVTGNALVKALQLSQAGAWA
;
A
#
# COMPACT_ATOMS: atom_id res chain seq x y z
N MET A 1 10.48 -13.20 16.42
CA MET A 1 10.41 -11.77 16.05
C MET A 1 9.63 -11.69 14.74
N LYS A 2 8.62 -10.82 14.63
CA LYS A 2 7.90 -10.62 13.35
C LYS A 2 8.68 -9.60 12.50
N PRO A 3 8.93 -9.87 11.20
CA PRO A 3 9.61 -8.91 10.34
C PRO A 3 8.71 -7.72 9.99
N VAL A 4 9.31 -6.55 9.75
CA VAL A 4 8.60 -5.44 9.10
C VAL A 4 8.50 -5.76 7.60
N LEU A 5 7.30 -5.68 7.04
CA LEU A 5 7.03 -6.04 5.64
C LEU A 5 6.41 -4.87 4.89
N GLY A 6 7.12 -4.33 3.90
CA GLY A 6 6.55 -3.37 2.96
C GLY A 6 5.56 -4.07 2.02
N VAL A 7 4.30 -3.63 2.04
CA VAL A 7 3.22 -4.16 1.20
C VAL A 7 2.83 -3.09 0.18
N LEU A 8 3.22 -3.29 -1.07
CA LEU A 8 2.91 -2.36 -2.15
C LEU A 8 1.51 -2.66 -2.70
N LEU A 9 0.76 -1.60 -3.04
CA LEU A 9 -0.56 -1.76 -3.68
C LEU A 9 -0.48 -2.36 -5.09
N GLY A 10 0.63 -2.12 -5.79
CA GLY A 10 0.80 -2.51 -7.18
C GLY A 10 0.24 -1.48 -8.17
N GLU A 11 -0.40 -1.96 -9.22
CA GLU A 11 -0.91 -1.14 -10.33
C GLU A 11 -2.39 -0.82 -10.10
N ALA A 12 -2.74 0.47 -10.27
CA ALA A 12 -4.05 0.99 -9.88
C ALA A 12 -5.20 0.58 -10.81
N ALA A 13 -4.93 0.19 -12.06
CA ALA A 13 -5.94 -0.38 -12.96
C ALA A 13 -6.13 -1.89 -12.75
N GLY A 14 -5.17 -2.57 -12.11
CA GLY A 14 -5.22 -3.97 -11.74
C GLY A 14 -5.94 -4.22 -10.43
N ILE A 15 -5.91 -5.47 -9.97
CA ILE A 15 -6.62 -5.91 -8.76
C ILE A 15 -5.80 -5.86 -7.47
N GLY A 16 -4.54 -5.44 -7.57
CA GLY A 16 -3.59 -5.41 -6.44
C GLY A 16 -4.12 -4.62 -5.24
N PRO A 17 -4.60 -3.38 -5.43
CA PRO A 17 -5.17 -2.58 -4.36
C PRO A 17 -6.33 -3.29 -3.64
N GLU A 18 -7.27 -3.90 -4.36
CA GLU A 18 -8.40 -4.64 -3.77
C GLU A 18 -7.96 -5.87 -2.98
N ILE A 19 -6.95 -6.61 -3.44
CA ILE A 19 -6.40 -7.75 -2.72
C ILE A 19 -5.79 -7.29 -1.39
N VAL A 20 -5.00 -6.20 -1.42
CA VAL A 20 -4.39 -5.65 -0.20
C VAL A 20 -5.46 -5.17 0.77
N ALA A 21 -6.49 -4.46 0.30
CA ALA A 21 -7.59 -3.99 1.14
C ALA A 21 -8.30 -5.16 1.87
N LYS A 22 -8.63 -6.24 1.15
CA LYS A 22 -9.24 -7.45 1.73
C LYS A 22 -8.34 -8.16 2.73
N LEU A 23 -7.06 -8.33 2.40
CA LEU A 23 -6.08 -8.96 3.31
C LEU A 23 -5.94 -8.19 4.63
N CYS A 24 -5.96 -6.86 4.56
CA CYS A 24 -5.88 -6.00 5.74
C CYS A 24 -7.18 -6.01 6.55
N ALA A 25 -8.34 -5.99 5.90
CA ALA A 25 -9.64 -6.04 6.57
C ALA A 25 -9.88 -7.34 7.36
N GLU A 26 -9.23 -8.44 6.96
CA GLU A 26 -9.29 -9.74 7.62
C GLU A 26 -8.15 -9.95 8.63
N ASP A 27 -7.35 -8.92 8.94
CA ASP A 27 -6.17 -8.96 9.83
C ASP A 27 -5.16 -10.08 9.50
N ARG A 28 -5.12 -10.53 8.23
CA ARG A 28 -4.39 -11.75 7.85
C ARG A 28 -2.88 -11.61 7.90
N LEU A 29 -2.37 -10.38 7.86
CA LEU A 29 -0.93 -10.11 7.85
C LEU A 29 -0.32 -10.06 9.24
N LEU A 30 -1.06 -9.54 10.23
CA LEU A 30 -0.57 -9.26 11.58
C LEU A 30 -0.01 -10.50 12.30
N PRO A 31 -0.53 -11.72 12.13
CA PRO A 31 0.08 -12.91 12.74
C PRO A 31 1.50 -13.19 12.25
N TYR A 32 1.87 -12.78 11.03
CA TYR A 32 3.11 -13.17 10.36
C TYR A 32 4.13 -12.04 10.26
N CYS A 33 3.69 -10.79 10.21
CA CYS A 33 4.55 -9.64 9.99
C CYS A 33 4.00 -8.37 10.64
N TRP A 34 4.81 -7.33 10.61
CA TRP A 34 4.46 -5.95 10.90
C TRP A 34 4.34 -5.18 9.59
N PRO A 35 3.15 -5.16 8.96
CA PRO A 35 3.01 -4.64 7.61
C PRO A 35 3.06 -3.10 7.59
N VAL A 36 3.71 -2.55 6.57
CA VAL A 36 3.63 -1.13 6.20
C VAL A 36 3.10 -1.06 4.79
N LEU A 37 1.91 -0.50 4.63
CA LEU A 37 1.29 -0.34 3.32
C LEU A 37 1.98 0.80 2.56
N MET A 38 2.14 0.69 1.25
CA MET A 38 2.80 1.70 0.44
C MET A 38 2.15 1.86 -0.94
N GLY A 39 1.84 3.10 -1.30
CA GLY A 39 1.22 3.45 -2.58
C GLY A 39 0.53 4.81 -2.47
N ASP A 40 -0.43 5.09 -3.36
CA ASP A 40 -1.28 6.27 -3.24
C ASP A 40 -2.50 5.98 -2.36
N LEU A 41 -2.71 6.81 -1.34
CA LEU A 41 -3.82 6.61 -0.39
C LEU A 41 -5.18 6.65 -1.09
N ARG A 42 -5.37 7.46 -2.15
CA ARG A 42 -6.64 7.57 -2.86
C ARG A 42 -6.98 6.29 -3.61
N VAL A 43 -5.96 5.59 -4.12
CA VAL A 43 -6.12 4.26 -4.75
C VAL A 43 -6.57 3.24 -3.70
N PHE A 44 -5.97 3.27 -2.51
CA PHE A 44 -6.35 2.36 -1.43
C PHE A 44 -7.78 2.60 -0.94
N VAL A 45 -8.18 3.86 -0.73
CA VAL A 45 -9.55 4.22 -0.37
C VAL A 45 -10.52 3.75 -1.45
N LYS A 46 -10.18 3.92 -2.73
CA LYS A 46 -11.00 3.42 -3.83
C LYS A 46 -11.15 1.90 -3.82
N ALA A 47 -10.07 1.19 -3.49
CA ALA A 47 -10.09 -0.26 -3.34
C ALA A 47 -10.97 -0.71 -2.17
N GLN A 48 -10.96 0.03 -1.05
CA GLN A 48 -11.88 -0.21 0.07
C GLN A 48 -13.35 -0.07 -0.37
N GLU A 49 -13.68 1.00 -1.10
CA GLU A 49 -15.03 1.20 -1.68
C GLU A 49 -15.45 0.02 -2.58
N ILE A 50 -14.58 -0.39 -3.51
CA ILE A 50 -14.86 -1.48 -4.46
C ILE A 50 -15.09 -2.81 -3.73
N THR A 51 -14.30 -3.06 -2.67
CA THR A 51 -14.34 -4.32 -1.93
C THR A 51 -15.38 -4.35 -0.81
N GLY A 52 -16.02 -3.22 -0.51
CA GLY A 52 -16.92 -3.09 0.64
C GLY A 52 -16.21 -3.22 1.98
N THR A 53 -14.89 -2.98 2.02
CA THR A 53 -14.10 -2.99 3.27
C THR A 53 -14.05 -1.58 3.85
N SER A 54 -13.90 -1.46 5.17
CA SER A 54 -13.78 -0.16 5.83
C SER A 54 -12.98 -0.31 7.12
N PHE A 55 -11.78 0.28 7.11
CA PHE A 55 -10.91 0.38 8.27
C PHE A 55 -9.95 1.56 8.09
N PRO A 56 -9.56 2.24 9.18
CA PRO A 56 -8.63 3.34 9.11
C PRO A 56 -7.21 2.85 8.80
N VAL A 57 -6.39 3.76 8.26
CA VAL A 57 -4.94 3.64 8.18
C VAL A 57 -4.29 4.90 8.73
N THR A 58 -3.08 4.77 9.26
CA THR A 58 -2.30 5.91 9.78
C THR A 58 -1.28 6.31 8.72
N VAL A 59 -1.42 7.50 8.12
CA VAL A 59 -0.43 8.01 7.17
C VAL A 59 0.86 8.34 7.91
N ILE A 60 1.97 7.81 7.40
CA ILE A 60 3.32 8.03 7.92
C ILE A 60 4.23 8.60 6.83
N GLU A 61 5.22 9.39 7.24
CA GLU A 61 6.21 9.99 6.33
C GLU A 61 7.52 9.17 6.26
N ASP A 62 7.77 8.32 7.25
CA ASP A 62 8.93 7.43 7.32
C ASP A 62 8.54 6.09 7.96
N VAL A 63 9.17 4.99 7.52
CA VAL A 63 8.91 3.64 8.03
C VAL A 63 9.20 3.54 9.53
N SER A 64 10.16 4.31 10.06
CA SER A 64 10.46 4.36 11.50
C SER A 64 9.34 4.95 12.34
N HIS A 65 8.36 5.63 11.73
CA HIS A 65 7.18 6.15 12.42
C HIS A 65 6.04 5.12 12.49
N ALA A 66 6.21 3.93 11.94
CA ALA A 66 5.20 2.88 11.97
C ALA A 66 4.86 2.44 13.41
N ASN A 67 3.56 2.36 13.70
CA ASN A 67 3.02 1.82 14.94
C ASN A 67 1.89 0.84 14.62
N TRP A 68 1.94 -0.36 15.22
CA TRP A 68 0.96 -1.44 15.00
C TRP A 68 0.00 -1.65 16.18
N GLU A 69 0.03 -0.78 17.19
CA GLU A 69 -0.97 -0.75 18.27
C GLU A 69 -2.27 -0.03 17.84
N GLY A 70 -2.25 0.64 16.68
CA GLY A 70 -3.39 1.36 16.10
C GLY A 70 -3.69 0.94 14.66
N PRO A 71 -4.35 1.81 13.86
CA PRO A 71 -4.58 1.57 12.44
C PRO A 71 -3.29 1.31 11.67
N LEU A 72 -3.34 0.44 10.66
CA LEU A 72 -2.16 0.04 9.90
C LEU A 72 -1.39 1.25 9.34
N PRO A 73 -0.04 1.25 9.43
CA PRO A 73 0.77 2.32 8.89
C PRO A 73 0.75 2.30 7.35
N PHE A 74 0.60 3.47 6.75
CA PHE A 74 0.51 3.67 5.31
C PHE A 74 1.49 4.77 4.87
N LEU A 75 2.46 4.42 4.04
CA LEU A 75 3.39 5.33 3.39
C LEU A 75 2.76 5.84 2.09
N ASP A 76 2.19 7.05 2.16
CA ASP A 76 1.46 7.68 1.06
C ASP A 76 2.40 8.39 0.09
N LEU A 77 2.51 7.85 -1.13
CA LEU A 77 3.41 8.36 -2.18
C LEU A 77 2.83 9.56 -2.93
N ARG A 78 1.50 9.76 -2.88
CA ARG A 78 0.78 10.88 -3.52
C ARG A 78 1.08 11.05 -5.02
N ASP A 79 1.46 9.98 -5.69
CA ASP A 79 2.01 9.98 -7.05
C ASP A 79 0.98 9.57 -8.13
N LEU A 80 -0.25 9.25 -7.73
CA LEU A 80 -1.32 8.85 -8.65
C LEU A 80 -2.68 9.48 -8.35
N ASP A 81 -3.31 10.09 -9.35
CA ASP A 81 -4.73 10.45 -9.27
C ASP A 81 -5.62 9.25 -9.64
N ALA A 82 -6.19 8.60 -8.62
CA ALA A 82 -7.06 7.43 -8.78
C ALA A 82 -8.28 7.69 -9.67
N ALA A 83 -8.76 8.94 -9.77
CA ALA A 83 -9.90 9.28 -10.63
C ALA A 83 -9.57 9.19 -12.14
N THR A 84 -8.29 9.22 -12.49
CA THR A 84 -7.82 9.18 -13.89
C THR A 84 -7.54 7.77 -14.41
N VAL A 85 -7.60 6.77 -13.53
CA VAL A 85 -7.28 5.37 -13.86
C VAL A 85 -8.57 4.55 -13.87
N LYS A 86 -8.79 3.83 -14.98
CA LYS A 86 -9.94 2.95 -15.15
C LYS A 86 -9.54 1.51 -14.83
N PRO A 87 -10.25 0.82 -13.92
CA PRO A 87 -10.01 -0.59 -13.64
C PRO A 87 -10.14 -1.47 -14.89
N GLY A 88 -9.22 -2.41 -15.07
CA GLY A 88 -9.20 -3.36 -16.17
C GLY A 88 -8.70 -2.82 -17.52
N GLU A 89 -8.32 -1.54 -17.59
CA GLU A 89 -7.77 -0.93 -18.81
C GLU A 89 -6.25 -0.70 -18.69
N LEU A 90 -5.50 -1.05 -19.73
CA LEU A 90 -4.05 -0.79 -19.78
C LEU A 90 -3.77 0.71 -19.63
N ASN A 91 -2.95 1.07 -18.65
CA ASN A 91 -2.61 2.46 -18.36
C ASN A 91 -1.10 2.65 -18.14
N ALA A 92 -0.44 3.31 -19.10
CA ALA A 92 1.01 3.54 -19.04
C ALA A 92 1.45 4.48 -17.90
N TYR A 93 0.58 5.41 -17.49
CA TYR A 93 0.86 6.29 -16.36
C TYR A 93 0.87 5.50 -15.05
N SER A 94 -0.17 4.71 -14.81
CA SER A 94 -0.27 3.85 -13.63
C SER A 94 0.87 2.84 -13.57
N GLY A 95 1.19 2.17 -14.69
CA GLY A 95 2.34 1.25 -14.75
C GLY A 95 3.69 1.91 -14.43
N ARG A 96 3.91 3.17 -14.86
CA ARG A 96 5.10 3.94 -14.49
C ARG A 96 5.14 4.24 -12.99
N VAL A 97 4.02 4.65 -12.41
CA VAL A 97 3.92 4.91 -10.96
C VAL A 97 4.23 3.64 -10.15
N THR A 98 3.67 2.49 -10.53
CA THR A 98 3.98 1.21 -9.88
C THR A 98 5.47 0.86 -9.96
N GLY A 99 6.11 1.11 -11.10
CA GLY A 99 7.56 0.94 -11.24
C GLY A 99 8.35 1.83 -10.28
N ASN A 100 7.96 3.10 -10.14
CA ASN A 100 8.59 4.03 -9.20
C ASN A 100 8.40 3.58 -7.74
N ALA A 101 7.21 3.10 -7.39
CA ALA A 101 6.93 2.54 -6.06
C ALA A 101 7.83 1.32 -5.77
N LEU A 102 8.02 0.42 -6.73
CA LEU A 102 8.96 -0.70 -6.57
C LEU A 102 10.40 -0.22 -6.32
N VAL A 103 10.87 0.76 -7.11
CA VAL A 103 12.21 1.34 -6.92
C VAL A 103 12.36 1.95 -5.53
N LYS A 104 11.36 2.70 -5.06
CA LYS A 104 11.35 3.29 -3.71
C LYS A 104 11.40 2.22 -2.62
N ALA A 105 10.65 1.13 -2.76
CA ALA A 105 10.66 0.04 -1.78
C ALA A 105 12.02 -0.67 -1.71
N LEU A 106 12.71 -0.83 -2.85
CA LEU A 106 14.07 -1.36 -2.90
C LEU A 106 15.07 -0.42 -2.24
N GLN A 107 14.96 0.90 -2.44
CA GLN A 107 15.80 1.89 -1.78
C GLN A 107 15.64 1.86 -0.25
N LEU A 108 14.39 1.76 0.23
CA LEU A 108 14.09 1.59 1.66
C LEU A 108 14.71 0.30 2.21
N SER A 109 14.70 -0.79 1.43
CA SER A 109 15.34 -2.05 1.81
C SER A 109 16.85 -1.93 1.93
N GLN A 110 17.50 -1.31 0.94
CA GLN A 110 18.94 -1.05 0.96
C GLN A 110 19.36 -0.13 2.13
N ALA A 111 18.49 0.79 2.52
CA ALA A 111 18.69 1.67 3.68
C ALA A 111 18.41 1.00 5.04
N GLY A 112 17.94 -0.25 5.05
CA GLY A 112 17.60 -0.97 6.28
C GLY A 112 16.28 -0.52 6.94
N ALA A 113 15.41 0.18 6.20
CA ALA A 113 14.16 0.71 6.75
C ALA A 113 13.13 -0.39 7.13
N TRP A 114 13.26 -1.60 6.57
CA TRP A 114 12.40 -2.75 6.87
C TRP A 114 12.97 -3.70 7.94
N ALA A 115 14.06 -3.31 8.61
CA ALA A 115 14.79 -4.15 9.56
C ALA A 115 14.35 -3.94 11.02
#